data_AF-A0A9X2YU19-F1
#
_entry.id   AF-A0A9X2YU19-F1
#
_cell.length_a   1.000
_cell.length_b   1.000
_cell.length_c   1.000
_cell.angle_alpha   90.00
_cell.angle_beta   90.00
_cell.angle_gamma   90.00
#
_symmetry.space_group_name_H-M   'P 1'
#
loop_
_entity.id
_entity.type
_entity.pdbx_description
1 polymer ?
#
loop_
_entity_poly.entity_id
_entity_poly.type
_entity_poly.pdbx_seq_one_letter_code
_entity_poly.pdbx_strand_id
1 'polypeptide(L)'
;LLEEHKLDYTSFFRGLARGDVALGLMNWVQRWRAHRPDTEAMNRVNPVYIPRNHLVEEALAAATAGDLDPAARLLDVLGDPFTERPGLERYAAPGSEDFAASHRTFCGT
;
A
#
# COMPACT_ATOMS: atom_id res chain seq x y z
N LEU A 1 -2.93 18.00 -2.82
CA LEU A 1 -3.83 16.89 -2.38
C LEU A 1 -3.06 15.72 -1.77
N LEU A 2 -2.53 14.73 -2.53
CA LEU A 2 -1.89 13.56 -1.90
C LEU A 2 -0.64 13.92 -1.08
N GLU A 3 0.25 14.73 -1.67
CA GLU A 3 1.46 15.24 -1.01
C GLU A 3 1.12 16.13 0.20
N GLU A 4 0.21 17.08 0.00
CA GLU A 4 -0.29 18.00 1.03
C GLU A 4 -0.88 17.28 2.25
N HIS A 5 -1.60 16.18 2.02
CA HIS A 5 -2.19 15.37 3.09
C HIS A 5 -1.32 14.18 3.51
N LYS A 6 -0.10 14.05 2.96
CA LYS A 6 0.83 12.93 3.19
C LYS A 6 0.16 11.55 3.11
N LEU A 7 -0.74 11.37 2.14
CA LEU A 7 -1.51 10.13 2.01
C LEU A 7 -0.68 9.04 1.35
N ASP A 8 -0.76 7.82 1.89
CA ASP A 8 -0.20 6.65 1.22
C ASP A 8 -0.89 6.44 -0.12
N TYR A 9 -0.09 6.42 -1.20
CA TYR A 9 -0.60 6.36 -2.57
C TYR A 9 -1.43 5.10 -2.82
N THR A 10 -0.89 3.93 -2.47
CA THR A 10 -1.53 2.63 -2.68
C THR A 10 -2.85 2.52 -1.92
N SER A 11 -2.82 2.82 -0.61
CA SER A 11 -4.01 2.80 0.24
C SER A 11 -5.04 3.83 -0.19
N PHE A 12 -4.63 5.00 -0.66
CA PHE A 12 -5.56 6.01 -1.17
C PHE A 12 -6.34 5.51 -2.39
N PHE A 13 -5.66 5.00 -3.43
CA PHE A 13 -6.34 4.54 -4.63
C PHE A 13 -7.17 3.27 -4.40
N ARG A 14 -6.76 2.41 -3.48
CA ARG A 14 -7.56 1.26 -3.05
C ARG A 14 -8.81 1.70 -2.28
N GLY A 15 -8.67 2.62 -1.32
CA GLY A 15 -9.78 3.18 -0.55
C GLY A 15 -10.75 3.99 -1.42
N LEU A 16 -10.23 4.72 -2.41
CA LEU A 16 -11.03 5.52 -3.34
C LEU A 16 -12.04 4.68 -4.13
N ALA A 17 -11.64 3.48 -4.58
CA ALA A 17 -12.54 2.55 -5.29
C ALA A 17 -13.64 1.98 -4.37
N ARG A 18 -13.38 1.90 -3.06
CA ARG A 18 -14.33 1.42 -2.03
C ARG A 18 -15.22 2.53 -1.48
N GLY A 19 -14.82 3.79 -1.69
CA GLY A 19 -15.47 4.95 -1.09
C GLY A 19 -14.96 5.29 0.32
N ASP A 20 -13.85 4.69 0.75
CA ASP A 20 -13.19 4.91 2.03
C ASP A 20 -12.20 6.07 1.90
N VAL A 21 -12.71 7.29 2.08
CA VAL A 21 -11.94 8.52 1.86
C VAL A 21 -12.14 9.49 3.02
N ALA A 22 -11.04 10.15 3.43
CA ALA A 22 -11.05 11.11 4.53
C ALA A 22 -12.01 12.28 4.28
N LEU A 23 -12.69 12.74 5.33
CA LEU A 23 -13.71 13.80 5.25
C LEU A 23 -13.20 15.09 4.57
N GLY A 24 -11.93 15.45 4.79
CA GLY A 24 -11.31 16.64 4.18
C GLY A 24 -11.22 16.59 2.65
N LEU A 25 -11.37 15.40 2.04
CA LEU A 25 -11.28 15.19 0.58
C LEU A 25 -12.65 15.15 -0.09
N MET A 26 -13.75 15.23 0.66
CA MET A 26 -15.08 14.92 0.16
C MET A 26 -15.48 15.77 -1.05
N ASN A 27 -15.13 17.06 -1.06
CA ASN A 27 -15.38 17.96 -2.19
C ASN A 27 -14.68 17.51 -3.48
N TRP A 28 -13.44 17.03 -3.36
CA TRP A 28 -12.70 16.50 -4.50
C TRP A 28 -13.30 15.16 -4.96
N VAL A 29 -13.63 14.27 -4.01
CA VAL A 29 -14.25 12.96 -4.30
C VAL A 29 -15.58 13.13 -5.02
N GLN A 30 -16.40 14.10 -4.64
CA GLN A 30 -17.68 14.38 -5.31
C GLN A 30 -17.48 14.77 -6.78
N ARG A 31 -16.49 15.64 -7.06
CA ARG A 31 -16.14 16.00 -8.45
C ARG A 31 -15.61 14.79 -9.22
N TRP A 32 -14.76 13.98 -8.59
CA TRP A 32 -14.25 12.76 -9.20
C TRP A 32 -15.38 11.76 -9.53
N ARG A 33 -16.32 11.52 -8.61
CA ARG A 33 -17.48 10.65 -8.82
C ARG A 33 -18.41 11.14 -9.93
N ALA A 34 -18.50 12.45 -10.15
CA ALA A 34 -19.29 13.02 -11.24
C ALA A 34 -18.81 12.56 -12.63
N HIS A 35 -17.55 12.15 -12.76
CA HIS A 35 -17.00 11.54 -13.98
C HIS A 35 -17.36 10.06 -14.16
N ARG A 36 -18.14 9.47 -13.23
CA ARG A 36 -18.58 8.06 -13.24
C ARG A 36 -17.42 7.07 -13.45
N PRO A 37 -16.44 7.05 -12.55
CA PRO A 37 -15.32 6.13 -12.63
C PRO A 37 -15.80 4.67 -12.49
N ASP A 38 -15.16 3.77 -13.23
CA ASP A 38 -15.37 2.33 -13.08
C ASP A 38 -14.53 1.83 -11.89
N THR A 39 -15.17 1.72 -10.72
CA THR A 39 -14.49 1.30 -9.49
C THR A 39 -14.14 -0.19 -9.49
N GLU A 40 -14.83 -1.01 -10.29
CA GLU A 40 -14.51 -2.42 -10.45
C GLU A 40 -13.22 -2.57 -11.26
N ALA A 41 -13.07 -1.82 -12.35
CA ALA A 41 -11.82 -1.73 -13.09
C ALA A 41 -10.67 -1.23 -12.22
N MET A 42 -10.91 -0.23 -11.37
CA MET A 42 -9.91 0.25 -10.43
C MET A 42 -9.43 -0.85 -9.47
N ASN A 43 -10.35 -1.65 -8.91
CA ASN A 43 -9.98 -2.74 -8.01
C ASN A 43 -9.12 -3.82 -8.66
N ARG A 44 -9.22 -4.00 -9.98
CA ARG A 44 -8.40 -4.96 -10.75
C ARG A 44 -6.98 -4.47 -11.03
N VAL A 45 -6.73 -3.16 -10.94
CA VAL A 45 -5.42 -2.55 -11.29
C VAL A 45 -4.73 -1.86 -10.12
N ASN A 46 -5.48 -1.53 -9.05
CA ASN A 46 -4.93 -0.93 -7.84
C ASN A 46 -4.63 -2.04 -6.82
N PRO A 47 -3.34 -2.34 -6.54
CA PRO A 47 -2.96 -3.39 -5.62
C PRO A 47 -3.34 -3.04 -4.18
N VAL A 48 -3.63 -4.08 -3.40
CA VAL A 48 -3.72 -4.07 -1.93
C VAL A 48 -2.32 -4.19 -1.33
N TYR A 49 -1.49 -5.05 -1.91
CA TYR A 49 -0.15 -5.37 -1.40
C TYR A 49 0.93 -4.90 -2.37
N ILE A 50 1.93 -4.19 -1.83
CA ILE A 50 3.13 -3.77 -2.55
C ILE A 50 4.36 -4.12 -1.72
N PRO A 51 5.56 -4.25 -2.30
CA PRO A 51 6.79 -4.50 -1.55
C PRO A 51 7.19 -3.26 -0.74
N ARG A 52 6.47 -2.99 0.36
CA ARG A 52 6.72 -1.83 1.23
C ARG A 52 8.10 -1.99 1.88
N ASN A 53 8.90 -0.94 1.86
CA ASN A 53 10.30 -1.00 2.30
C ASN A 53 10.46 -1.57 3.71
N HIS A 54 9.61 -1.21 4.67
CA HIS A 54 9.71 -1.77 6.03
C HIS A 54 9.51 -3.29 6.10
N LEU A 55 8.65 -3.85 5.25
CA LEU A 55 8.44 -5.31 5.15
C LEU A 55 9.61 -5.98 4.43
N VAL A 56 10.18 -5.30 3.43
CA VAL A 56 11.38 -5.76 2.73
C VAL A 56 12.58 -5.79 3.68
N GLU A 57 12.81 -4.73 4.45
CA GLU A 57 13.89 -4.64 5.45
C GLU A 57 13.71 -5.70 6.55
N GLU A 58 12.48 -5.91 7.05
CA GLU A 58 12.16 -7.00 8.00
C GLU A 58 12.55 -8.37 7.43
N ALA A 59 12.17 -8.65 6.18
CA ALA A 59 12.47 -9.90 5.51
C ALA A 59 13.97 -10.11 5.27
N LEU A 60 14.69 -9.06 4.88
CA LEU A 60 16.14 -9.11 4.66
C LEU A 60 16.91 -9.30 5.98
N ALA A 61 16.49 -8.63 7.05
CA ALA A 61 17.09 -8.78 8.37
C ALA A 61 16.93 -10.22 8.90
N ALA A 62 15.73 -10.79 8.80
CA ALA A 62 15.47 -12.17 9.19
C ALA A 62 16.30 -13.16 8.36
N ALA A 63 16.34 -12.98 7.03
CA ALA A 63 17.10 -13.83 6.14
C ALA A 63 18.60 -13.80 6.44
N THR A 64 19.14 -12.64 6.82
CA THR A 64 20.54 -12.48 7.25
C THR A 64 20.84 -13.26 8.53
N ALA A 65 19.84 -13.42 9.41
CA ALA A 65 19.91 -14.26 10.61
C ALA A 65 19.62 -15.75 10.34
N GLY A 66 19.37 -16.13 9.07
CA GLY A 66 19.10 -17.50 8.66
C GLY A 66 17.61 -17.89 8.63
N ASP A 67 16.69 -16.96 8.90
CA ASP A 67 15.25 -17.19 8.84
C ASP A 67 14.65 -16.65 7.53
N LEU A 68 14.24 -17.56 6.64
CA LEU A 68 13.65 -17.22 5.34
C LEU A 68 12.12 -17.11 5.37
N ASP A 69 11.47 -17.43 6.49
CA ASP A 69 10.00 -17.46 6.56
C ASP A 69 9.36 -16.09 6.29
N PRO A 70 9.89 -14.95 6.78
CA PRO A 70 9.33 -13.64 6.47
C PRO A 70 9.42 -13.29 4.98
N ALA A 71 10.52 -13.67 4.32
CA ALA A 71 10.70 -13.46 2.88
C ALA A 71 9.73 -14.33 2.06
N ALA A 72 9.61 -15.62 2.41
CA ALA A 72 8.68 -16.53 1.76
C ALA A 72 7.23 -16.05 1.91
N ARG A 73 6.84 -15.59 3.11
CA ARG A 73 5.50 -15.04 3.35
C ARG A 73 5.26 -13.75 2.58
N LEU A 74 6.22 -12.83 2.54
CA LEU A 74 6.08 -11.60 1.76
C LEU A 74 5.90 -11.90 0.26
N LEU A 75 6.65 -12.85 -0.29
CA LEU A 75 6.50 -13.28 -1.69
C LEU A 75 5.13 -13.92 -1.96
N ASP A 76 4.62 -14.76 -1.06
CA ASP A 76 3.25 -15.29 -1.16
C ASP A 76 2.20 -14.17 -1.18
N VAL A 77 2.37 -13.17 -0.32
CA VAL A 77 1.47 -12.02 -0.28
C VAL A 77 1.46 -11.28 -1.63
N LEU A 78 2.66 -11.04 -2.18
CA LEU A 78 2.85 -10.32 -3.43
C LEU A 78 2.48 -11.13 -4.69
N GLY A 79 2.30 -12.45 -4.57
CA GLY A 79 1.86 -13.31 -5.68
C GLY A 79 0.43 -13.05 -6.14
N ASP A 80 -0.41 -12.49 -5.25
CA ASP A 80 -1.77 -12.04 -5.56
C ASP A 80 -2.01 -10.65 -4.94
N PRO A 81 -1.45 -9.58 -5.53
CA PRO A 81 -1.39 -8.28 -4.90
C PRO A 81 -2.72 -7.51 -4.98
N PHE A 82 -3.66 -7.92 -5.85
CA PHE A 82 -4.93 -7.20 -6.09
C PHE A 82 -6.09 -7.73 -5.25
N THR A 83 -5.99 -8.98 -4.80
CA THR A 83 -7.01 -9.65 -3.98
C THR A 83 -6.74 -9.41 -2.50
N GLU A 84 -7.72 -8.84 -1.81
CA GLU A 84 -7.63 -8.69 -0.35
C GLU A 84 -7.91 -10.03 0.33
N ARG A 85 -7.02 -10.41 1.26
CA ARG A 85 -7.10 -11.67 1.99
C ARG A 85 -7.17 -11.39 3.51
N PRO A 86 -8.17 -11.94 4.22
CA PRO A 86 -8.25 -11.80 5.67
C PRO A 86 -6.99 -12.31 6.38
N GLY A 87 -6.52 -11.58 7.38
CA GLY A 87 -5.31 -11.92 8.15
C GLY A 87 -3.99 -11.41 7.55
N LEU A 88 -4.04 -10.74 6.39
CA LEU A 88 -2.88 -10.12 5.75
C LEU A 88 -2.88 -8.58 5.84
N GLU A 89 -3.68 -7.99 6.74
CA GLU A 89 -3.85 -6.54 6.89
C GLU A 89 -2.51 -5.83 7.16
N ARG A 90 -1.59 -6.49 7.88
CA ARG A 90 -0.24 -5.96 8.13
C ARG A 90 0.55 -5.66 6.85
N TYR A 91 0.31 -6.40 5.78
CA TYR A 91 1.04 -6.25 4.52
C TYR A 91 0.49 -5.10 3.66
N ALA A 92 -0.74 -4.66 3.94
CA ALA A 92 -1.36 -3.50 3.30
C ALA A 92 -1.02 -2.19 4.02
N ALA A 93 -0.65 -2.25 5.31
CA ALA A 93 -0.40 -1.08 6.14
C ALA A 93 0.86 -0.29 5.71
N PRO A 94 0.82 1.06 5.70
CA PRO A 94 2.01 1.86 5.50
C PRO A 94 3.01 1.65 6.64
N GLY A 95 4.29 1.91 6.38
CA GLY A 95 5.31 1.90 7.43
C GLY A 95 5.06 3.03 8.44
N SER A 96 5.64 2.92 9.64
CA SER A 96 5.57 4.00 10.63
C SER A 96 6.27 5.26 10.12
N GLU A 97 5.87 6.42 10.66
CA GLU A 97 6.53 7.70 10.34
C GLU A 97 8.02 7.67 10.71
N ASP A 98 8.38 7.01 11.82
CA ASP A 98 9.77 6.85 12.26
C ASP A 98 10.59 6.03 11.25
N PHE A 99 10.01 4.98 10.68
CA PHE A 99 10.67 4.21 9.62
C PHE A 99 10.83 5.07 8.38
N ALA A 100 9.78 5.78 7.95
CA ALA A 100 9.84 6.64 6.77
C ALA A 100 10.89 7.76 6.89
N ALA A 101 11.09 8.31 8.09
CA ALA A 101 12.08 9.35 8.35
C ALA A 101 13.53 8.85 8.35
N SER A 102 13.76 7.58 8.74
CA SER A 102 15.09 6.99 8.86
C SER A 102 15.51 6.16 7.64
N HIS A 103 14.56 5.68 6.85
CA HIS A 103 14.82 4.83 5.70
C HIS A 103 15.32 5.62 4.50
N ARG A 104 16.41 5.15 3.88
CA ARG A 104 17.01 5.79 2.70
C ARG A 104 17.05 4.82 1.53
N THR A 105 16.32 5.15 0.48
CA THR A 105 16.35 4.39 -0.78
C THR A 105 17.49 4.88 -1.67
N PHE A 106 18.20 3.95 -2.31
CA PHE A 106 19.23 4.25 -3.31
C PHE A 106 18.75 3.94 -4.74
N CYS A 107 17.45 3.82 -4.96
CA CYS A 107 16.85 3.43 -6.24
C CYS A 107 16.92 4.49 -7.36
N GLY A 108 17.87 5.43 -7.29
CA GLY A 108 18.14 6.40 -8.35
C GLY A 108 19.37 6.00 -9.17
N THR A 109 19.13 5.37 -10.32
CA THR A 109 20.00 5.38 -11.51
C THR A 109 19.20 5.90 -12.68
#